data_AF-A0A958G8X6-F1
#
_entry.id   AF-A0A958G8X6-F1
#
_cell.length_a   1.000
_cell.length_b   1.000
_cell.length_c   1.000
_cell.angle_alpha   90.00
_cell.angle_beta   90.00
_cell.angle_gamma   90.00
#
_symmetry.space_group_name_H-M   'P 1'
#
loop_
_entity.id
_entity.type
_entity.pdbx_description
1 polymer ?
#
loop_
_entity_poly.entity_id
_entity_poly.type
_entity_poly.pdbx_seq_one_letter_code
_entity_poly.pdbx_strand_id
1 'polypeptide(L)'
;MSRRISYFKQKGDPYIFASGLGLVVALGMVTWIIAVILSRGLSFFWPGDLVQITTSGDETYLGELWAQEDAIQLDADGHKIPVKQTQLKIGNRDLYGMDFTWIRDKNITEQAYPENAVTFERLEYGNFYGFIEAVHSGDEQYGADHPELYTKARQAYRLAREKREQLRETQEAMTELSEPLTRLQREISLLEISPEGRTDEGLQQLEEMRRSAEQLEQEIA
;
A
#
# COMPACT_ATOMS: atom_id res chain seq x y z
N MET A 1 22.36 71.08 24.26
CA MET A 1 20.95 70.62 24.37
C MET A 1 20.71 69.50 23.36
N SER A 2 21.08 68.26 23.69
CA SER A 2 20.73 67.07 22.89
C SER A 2 21.10 65.79 23.66
N ARG A 3 20.21 65.34 24.53
CA ARG A 3 20.19 63.96 25.08
C ARG A 3 18.73 63.53 25.09
N ARG A 4 18.19 63.25 23.91
CA ARG A 4 16.84 62.67 23.73
C ARG A 4 16.85 61.46 22.80
N ILE A 5 18.00 60.82 22.63
CA ILE A 5 18.04 59.46 22.07
C ILE A 5 18.25 58.53 23.25
N SER A 6 17.41 57.50 23.35
CA SER A 6 17.61 56.30 24.18
C SER A 6 16.99 56.26 25.58
N TYR A 7 15.68 56.52 25.71
CA TYR A 7 14.91 55.77 26.72
C TYR A 7 14.50 54.40 26.14
N PHE A 8 14.12 54.38 24.85
CA PHE A 8 13.72 53.19 24.10
C PHE A 8 14.83 52.13 23.93
N LYS A 9 16.11 52.51 23.82
CA LYS A 9 17.21 51.53 23.70
C LYS A 9 17.76 51.03 25.04
N GLN A 10 17.44 51.69 26.17
CA GLN A 10 17.95 51.32 27.50
C GLN A 10 17.11 50.27 28.23
N LYS A 11 15.82 50.12 27.89
CA LYS A 11 14.90 49.19 28.56
C LYS A 11 14.77 47.81 27.89
N GLY A 12 15.43 47.57 26.77
CA GLY A 12 15.35 46.30 26.06
C GLY A 12 14.08 46.11 25.21
N ASP A 13 13.17 47.08 25.21
CA ASP A 13 11.93 47.07 24.42
C ASP A 13 12.13 46.70 22.93
N PRO A 14 13.18 47.17 22.21
CA PRO A 14 13.43 46.77 20.82
C PRO A 14 13.73 45.28 20.65
N TYR A 15 14.36 44.65 21.65
CA TYR A 15 14.64 43.21 21.62
C TYR A 15 13.39 42.37 21.84
N ILE A 16 12.42 42.88 22.61
CA ILE A 16 11.10 42.25 22.80
C ILE A 16 10.30 42.30 21.50
N PHE A 17 10.30 43.44 20.79
CA PHE A 17 9.68 43.52 19.47
C PHE A 17 10.40 42.66 18.43
N ALA A 18 11.73 42.60 18.48
CA ALA A 18 12.52 41.75 17.58
C ALA A 18 12.25 40.25 17.82
N SER A 19 12.15 39.80 19.07
CA SER A 19 11.81 38.41 19.39
C SER A 19 10.36 38.07 19.06
N GLY A 20 9.42 39.00 19.30
CA GLY A 20 8.02 38.87 18.89
C GLY A 20 7.87 38.79 17.37
N LEU A 21 8.54 39.66 16.62
CA LEU A 21 8.58 39.60 15.15
C LEU A 21 9.22 38.30 14.67
N GLY A 22 10.34 37.90 15.29
CA GLY A 22 11.01 36.63 14.99
C GLY A 22 10.10 35.42 15.21
N LEU A 23 9.32 35.41 16.29
CA LEU A 23 8.33 34.37 16.57
C LEU A 23 7.21 34.34 15.51
N VAL A 24 6.67 35.50 15.13
CA VAL A 24 5.64 35.59 14.08
C VAL A 24 6.17 35.09 12.74
N VAL A 25 7.40 35.47 12.37
CA VAL A 25 8.04 35.00 11.13
C VAL A 25 8.27 33.49 11.19
N ALA A 26 8.77 32.97 12.30
CA ALA A 26 9.00 31.53 12.49
C ALA A 26 7.70 30.73 12.37
N LEU A 27 6.62 31.17 13.04
CA LEU A 27 5.30 30.54 12.95
C LEU A 27 4.73 30.64 11.52
N GLY A 28 4.93 31.77 10.85
CA GLY A 28 4.55 31.95 9.45
C GLY A 28 5.26 30.98 8.51
N MET A 29 6.57 30.79 8.69
CA MET A 29 7.36 29.82 7.91
C MET A 29 6.89 28.38 8.16
N VAL A 30 6.64 27.99 9.41
CA VAL A 30 6.13 26.66 9.75
C VAL A 30 4.77 26.43 9.10
N THR A 31 3.86 27.39 9.21
CA THR A 31 2.52 27.31 8.61
C THR A 31 2.61 27.21 7.08
N TRP A 32 3.49 28.01 6.46
CA TRP A 32 3.73 27.97 5.02
C TRP A 32 4.25 26.60 4.57
N ILE A 33 5.23 26.04 5.26
CA ILE A 33 5.78 24.71 4.96
C ILE A 33 4.70 23.65 5.09
N ILE A 34 3.90 23.66 6.16
CA ILE A 34 2.78 22.73 6.34
C ILE A 34 1.79 22.86 5.17
N ALA A 35 1.42 24.09 4.77
CA ALA A 35 0.50 24.31 3.67
C ALA A 35 1.03 23.78 2.32
N VAL A 36 2.32 23.98 2.04
CA VAL A 36 2.97 23.45 0.83
C VAL A 36 2.99 21.92 0.84
N ILE A 37 3.34 21.30 1.98
CA ILE A 37 3.36 19.84 2.11
C ILE A 37 1.95 19.27 1.92
N LEU A 38 0.94 19.85 2.58
CA LEU A 38 -0.44 19.39 2.47
C LEU A 38 -0.96 19.54 1.03
N SER A 39 -0.81 20.70 0.41
CA SER A 39 -1.30 20.94 -0.96
C SER A 39 -0.65 20.03 -2.01
N ARG A 40 0.62 19.67 -1.84
CA ARG A 40 1.34 18.76 -2.75
C ARG A 40 1.11 17.29 -2.41
N GLY A 41 0.91 16.96 -1.14
CA GLY A 41 0.78 15.59 -0.65
C GLY A 41 -0.63 15.03 -0.71
N LEU A 42 -1.67 15.85 -0.49
CA LEU A 42 -3.05 15.37 -0.39
C LEU A 42 -3.53 14.66 -1.65
N SER A 43 -3.13 15.13 -2.84
CA SER A 43 -3.50 14.51 -4.11
C SER A 43 -2.96 13.09 -4.29
N PHE A 44 -1.84 12.73 -3.64
CA PHE A 44 -1.30 11.36 -3.69
C PHE A 44 -2.13 10.35 -2.90
N PHE A 45 -2.93 10.81 -1.94
CA PHE A 45 -3.80 9.94 -1.14
C PHE A 45 -5.13 9.66 -1.81
N TRP A 46 -5.50 10.40 -2.86
CA TRP A 46 -6.77 10.21 -3.54
C TRP A 46 -6.57 9.35 -4.79
N PRO A 47 -7.38 8.29 -4.98
CA PRO A 47 -7.35 7.52 -6.21
C PRO A 47 -7.74 8.42 -7.38
N GLY A 48 -6.94 8.39 -8.45
CA GLY A 48 -7.24 9.10 -9.68
C GLY A 48 -8.38 8.43 -10.45
N ASP A 49 -8.97 9.17 -11.39
CA ASP A 49 -9.96 8.61 -12.30
C ASP A 49 -9.31 7.54 -13.21
N LEU A 50 -10.05 6.45 -13.44
CA LEU A 50 -9.62 5.42 -14.37
C LEU A 50 -9.89 5.86 -15.80
N VAL A 51 -8.86 5.79 -16.62
CA VAL A 51 -8.90 6.05 -18.05
C VAL A 51 -8.70 4.74 -18.80
N GLN A 52 -9.55 4.52 -19.80
CA GLN A 52 -9.41 3.46 -20.78
C GLN A 52 -8.77 4.04 -22.04
N ILE A 53 -7.59 3.54 -22.40
CA ILE A 53 -6.81 3.95 -23.56
C ILE A 53 -6.77 2.81 -24.56
N THR A 54 -7.28 3.07 -25.76
CA THR A 54 -7.12 2.16 -26.91
C THR A 54 -5.98 2.65 -27.77
N THR A 55 -5.11 1.73 -28.18
CA THR A 55 -3.94 2.03 -29.02
C THR A 55 -4.17 1.61 -30.47
N SER A 56 -3.34 2.13 -31.38
CA SER A 56 -3.37 1.76 -32.80
C SER A 56 -3.08 0.28 -33.09
N GLY A 57 -2.57 -0.46 -32.10
CA GLY A 57 -2.39 -1.91 -32.17
C GLY A 57 -3.61 -2.73 -31.74
N ASP A 58 -4.76 -2.08 -31.49
CA ASP A 58 -5.99 -2.67 -30.92
C ASP A 58 -5.85 -3.17 -29.47
N GLU A 59 -4.75 -2.81 -28.80
CA GLU A 59 -4.57 -3.06 -27.38
C GLU A 59 -5.32 -2.00 -26.56
N THR A 60 -6.10 -2.45 -25.59
CA THR A 60 -6.84 -1.59 -24.66
C THR A 60 -6.27 -1.72 -23.26
N TYR A 61 -5.95 -0.57 -22.66
CA TYR A 61 -5.43 -0.48 -21.30
C TYR A 61 -6.39 0.30 -20.41
N LEU A 62 -6.67 -0.20 -19.21
CA LEU A 62 -7.40 0.52 -18.17
C LEU A 62 -6.44 0.85 -17.04
N GLY A 63 -6.41 2.10 -16.60
CA GLY A 63 -5.50 2.51 -15.52
C GLY A 63 -5.66 3.96 -15.12
N GLU A 64 -4.82 4.42 -14.19
CA GLU A 64 -4.77 5.81 -13.76
C GLU A 64 -3.72 6.58 -14.58
N LEU A 65 -4.07 7.77 -15.06
CA LEU A 65 -3.10 8.65 -15.73
C LEU A 65 -2.09 9.15 -14.68
N TRP A 66 -0.85 8.71 -14.80
CA TRP A 66 0.17 8.96 -13.77
C TRP A 66 1.10 10.12 -14.12
N ALA A 67 1.60 10.15 -15.35
CA ALA A 67 2.52 11.18 -15.81
C ALA A 67 2.40 11.41 -17.32
N GLN A 68 2.81 12.60 -17.77
CA GLN A 68 3.00 12.92 -19.17
C GLN A 68 4.35 13.59 -19.35
N GLU A 69 5.14 13.10 -20.29
CA GLU A 69 6.50 13.56 -20.51
C GLU A 69 6.84 13.63 -22.00
N ASP A 70 7.81 14.48 -22.34
CA ASP A 70 8.40 14.52 -23.67
C ASP A 70 9.59 13.55 -23.73
N ALA A 71 9.41 12.39 -24.38
CA ALA A 71 10.47 11.46 -24.68
C ALA A 71 11.28 11.93 -25.89
N ILE A 72 12.57 11.57 -25.97
CA ILE A 72 13.37 11.82 -27.17
C ILE A 72 13.32 10.59 -28.07
N GLN A 73 12.89 10.76 -29.32
CA GLN A 73 12.98 9.76 -30.38
C GLN A 73 13.93 10.24 -31.47
N LEU A 74 14.61 9.32 -32.18
CA LEU A 74 15.38 9.64 -33.37
C LEU A 74 14.47 9.55 -34.61
N ASP A 75 14.53 10.55 -35.48
CA ASP A 75 13.91 10.49 -36.81
C ASP A 75 14.73 9.61 -37.78
N ALA A 76 14.24 9.46 -39.02
CA ALA A 76 14.91 8.66 -40.05
C ALA A 76 16.31 9.20 -40.43
N ASP A 77 16.55 10.48 -40.18
CA ASP A 77 17.80 11.19 -40.47
C ASP A 77 18.72 11.28 -39.23
N GLY A 78 18.32 10.71 -38.10
CA GLY A 78 19.08 10.68 -36.85
C GLY A 78 18.96 11.92 -35.96
N HIS A 79 18.05 12.85 -36.24
CA HIS A 79 17.78 13.99 -35.37
C HIS A 79 16.91 13.61 -34.17
N LYS A 80 17.20 14.24 -33.03
CA LYS A 80 16.41 14.09 -31.80
C LYS A 80 15.13 14.92 -31.90
N ILE A 81 13.99 14.24 -31.93
CA ILE A 81 12.67 14.85 -31.91
C ILE A 81 11.97 14.55 -30.57
N PRO A 82 11.33 15.55 -29.93
CA PRO A 82 10.49 15.30 -28.77
C PRO A 82 9.20 14.58 -29.19
N VAL A 83 8.83 13.56 -28.46
CA VAL A 83 7.63 12.75 -28.65
C VAL A 83 6.93 12.63 -27.31
N LYS A 84 5.69 13.13 -27.25
CA LYS A 84 4.87 13.00 -26.05
C LYS A 84 4.54 11.55 -25.76
N GLN A 85 4.67 11.19 -24.49
CA GLN A 85 4.28 9.90 -23.96
C GLN A 85 3.52 10.07 -22.64
N THR A 86 2.51 9.23 -22.48
CA THR A 86 1.68 9.15 -21.29
C THR A 86 2.04 7.89 -20.52
N GLN A 87 2.34 8.03 -19.23
CA GLN A 87 2.51 6.92 -18.32
C GLN A 87 1.16 6.57 -17.71
N LEU A 88 0.72 5.34 -17.95
CA LEU A 88 -0.51 4.79 -17.41
C LEU A 88 -0.15 3.77 -16.32
N LYS A 89 -0.74 3.95 -15.14
CA LYS A 89 -0.67 2.96 -14.06
C LYS A 89 -1.77 1.93 -14.28
N ILE A 90 -1.41 0.79 -14.87
CA ILE A 90 -2.35 -0.27 -15.29
C ILE A 90 -2.69 -1.26 -14.17
N GLY A 91 -1.97 -1.21 -13.04
CA GLY A 91 -2.20 -2.11 -11.92
C GLY A 91 -2.11 -3.58 -12.32
N ASN A 92 -2.91 -4.44 -11.67
CA ASN A 92 -3.06 -5.86 -12.02
C ASN A 92 -1.71 -6.58 -12.22
N ARG A 93 -0.75 -6.34 -11.33
CA ARG A 93 0.64 -6.82 -11.47
C ARG A 93 0.76 -8.33 -11.62
N ASP A 94 -0.17 -9.07 -11.04
CA ASP A 94 -0.27 -10.52 -11.18
C ASP A 94 -0.64 -10.97 -12.59
N LEU A 95 -1.36 -10.15 -13.35
CA LEU A 95 -1.73 -10.43 -14.74
C LEU A 95 -0.66 -9.95 -15.72
N TYR A 96 -0.14 -8.72 -15.52
CA TYR A 96 0.75 -8.06 -16.49
C TYR A 96 2.24 -8.11 -16.11
N GLY A 97 2.57 -8.46 -14.87
CA GLY A 97 3.95 -8.43 -14.35
C GLY A 97 4.51 -7.03 -14.06
N MET A 98 3.78 -5.97 -14.43
CA MET A 98 4.20 -4.57 -14.33
C MET A 98 3.04 -3.65 -13.95
N ASP A 99 3.32 -2.63 -13.14
CA ASP A 99 2.30 -1.69 -12.64
C ASP A 99 2.09 -0.47 -13.56
N PHE A 100 3.05 -0.18 -14.44
CA PHE A 100 3.06 1.01 -15.28
C PHE A 100 3.44 0.67 -16.71
N THR A 101 2.79 1.32 -17.67
CA THR A 101 3.17 1.26 -19.09
C THR A 101 3.29 2.66 -19.66
N TRP A 102 4.24 2.84 -20.58
CA TRP A 102 4.41 4.09 -21.33
C TRP A 102 3.79 3.93 -22.71
N ILE A 103 2.82 4.80 -23.02
CA ILE A 103 2.13 4.82 -24.30
C ILE A 103 2.50 6.13 -24.99
N ARG A 104 3.05 6.04 -26.21
CA ARG A 104 3.29 7.24 -27.01
C ARG A 104 1.95 7.85 -27.40
N ASP A 105 1.78 9.15 -27.21
CA ASP A 105 0.48 9.81 -27.45
C ASP A 105 0.02 9.64 -28.90
N LYS A 106 0.96 9.60 -29.87
CA LYS A 106 0.67 9.34 -31.28
C LYS A 106 0.06 7.95 -31.57
N ASN A 107 0.21 7.01 -30.64
CA ASN A 107 -0.35 5.66 -30.76
C ASN A 107 -1.71 5.57 -30.07
N ILE A 108 -2.16 6.58 -29.33
CA ILE A 108 -3.46 6.60 -28.67
C ILE A 108 -4.52 6.92 -29.73
N THR A 109 -5.45 6.00 -29.95
CA THR A 109 -6.56 6.17 -30.89
C THR A 109 -7.85 6.60 -30.20
N GLU A 110 -8.06 6.14 -28.96
CA GLU A 110 -9.23 6.49 -28.16
C GLU A 110 -8.86 6.62 -26.68
N GLN A 111 -9.51 7.56 -26.00
CA GLN A 111 -9.39 7.78 -24.56
C GLN A 111 -10.78 7.99 -23.98
N ALA A 112 -11.21 7.10 -23.08
CA ALA A 112 -12.51 7.13 -22.42
C ALA A 112 -12.36 7.08 -20.90
N TYR A 113 -13.33 7.66 -20.19
CA TYR A 113 -13.43 7.60 -18.72
C TYR A 113 -14.70 6.82 -18.37
N PRO A 114 -14.61 5.49 -18.21
CA PRO A 114 -15.80 4.67 -18.00
C PRO A 114 -16.36 4.90 -16.59
N GLU A 115 -17.62 5.30 -16.47
CA GLU A 115 -18.28 5.50 -15.16
C GLU A 115 -18.41 4.18 -14.36
N ASN A 116 -18.39 3.04 -15.04
CA ASN A 116 -18.51 1.72 -14.44
C ASN A 116 -17.17 1.07 -14.08
N ALA A 117 -16.05 1.72 -14.39
CA ALA A 117 -14.72 1.25 -14.01
C ALA A 117 -14.53 1.33 -12.50
N VAL A 118 -13.90 0.30 -11.93
CA VAL A 118 -13.70 0.21 -10.48
C VAL A 118 -12.26 -0.13 -10.13
N THR A 119 -11.82 0.44 -9.02
CA THR A 119 -10.57 0.11 -8.35
C THR A 119 -10.88 -0.77 -7.14
N PHE A 120 -10.29 -1.96 -7.12
CA PHE A 120 -10.26 -2.86 -5.97
C PHE A 120 -8.89 -2.82 -5.31
N GLU A 121 -8.84 -2.40 -4.06
CA GLU A 121 -7.62 -2.52 -3.26
C GLU A 121 -7.47 -3.98 -2.81
N ARG A 122 -6.38 -4.63 -3.22
CA ARG A 122 -6.03 -5.99 -2.81
C ARG A 122 -4.94 -5.95 -1.76
N LEU A 123 -4.89 -7.00 -0.95
CA LEU A 123 -3.86 -7.17 0.08
C LEU A 123 -2.48 -7.49 -0.50
N GLU A 124 -2.48 -8.13 -1.67
CA GLU A 124 -1.28 -8.51 -2.39
C GLU A 124 -1.34 -7.95 -3.80
N TYR A 125 -0.19 -7.62 -4.36
CA TYR A 125 -0.04 -7.15 -5.74
C TYR A 125 -0.76 -5.83 -6.08
N GLY A 126 -1.11 -5.02 -5.07
CA GLY A 126 -1.57 -3.65 -5.23
C GLY A 126 -3.02 -3.51 -5.72
N ASN A 127 -3.30 -2.40 -6.39
CA ASN A 127 -4.64 -2.12 -6.91
C ASN A 127 -5.00 -3.03 -8.09
N PHE A 128 -6.25 -3.43 -8.14
CA PHE A 128 -6.85 -4.05 -9.30
C PHE A 128 -7.82 -3.11 -9.99
N TYR A 129 -7.67 -2.93 -11.30
CA TYR A 129 -8.53 -2.09 -12.13
C TYR A 129 -9.35 -2.97 -13.07
N GLY A 130 -10.66 -2.74 -13.14
CA GLY A 130 -11.52 -3.51 -14.02
C GLY A 130 -12.99 -3.12 -13.93
N PHE A 131 -13.84 -4.04 -14.39
CA PHE A 131 -15.29 -3.91 -14.38
C PHE A 131 -15.90 -5.07 -13.59
N ILE A 132 -16.96 -4.81 -12.84
CA ILE A 132 -17.65 -5.85 -12.09
C ILE A 132 -18.62 -6.58 -13.02
N GLU A 133 -18.29 -7.81 -13.37
CA GLU A 133 -19.20 -8.68 -14.14
C GLU A 133 -20.28 -9.28 -13.25
N ALA A 134 -19.91 -9.71 -12.05
CA ALA A 134 -20.84 -10.23 -11.05
C ALA A 134 -20.28 -10.11 -9.63
N VAL A 135 -21.18 -10.10 -8.65
CA VAL A 135 -20.85 -10.22 -7.22
C VAL A 135 -21.45 -11.52 -6.71
N HIS A 136 -20.61 -12.36 -6.12
CA HIS A 136 -21.01 -13.60 -5.43
C HIS A 136 -20.86 -13.42 -3.93
N SER A 137 -21.91 -13.68 -3.16
CA SER A 137 -21.89 -13.61 -1.70
C SER A 137 -22.68 -14.77 -1.11
N GLY A 138 -21.96 -15.84 -0.71
CA GLY A 138 -22.59 -17.10 -0.34
C GLY A 138 -23.36 -17.68 -1.54
N ASP A 139 -24.64 -17.94 -1.34
CA ASP A 139 -25.54 -18.46 -2.39
C ASP A 139 -26.16 -17.35 -3.26
N GLU A 140 -25.93 -16.07 -2.93
CA GLU A 140 -26.46 -14.94 -3.70
C GLU A 140 -25.51 -14.54 -4.83
N GLN A 141 -26.07 -14.28 -6.01
CA GLN A 141 -25.34 -13.76 -7.17
C GLN A 141 -26.06 -12.54 -7.76
N TYR A 142 -25.31 -11.47 -8.01
CA TYR A 142 -25.78 -10.24 -8.62
C TYR A 142 -24.97 -9.96 -9.89
N GLY A 143 -25.59 -9.97 -11.07
CA GLY A 143 -24.91 -9.69 -12.34
C GLY A 143 -24.69 -8.20 -12.61
N ALA A 144 -23.91 -7.89 -13.65
CA ALA A 144 -23.51 -6.53 -14.03
C ALA A 144 -24.68 -5.54 -14.19
N ASP A 145 -25.83 -5.99 -14.68
CA ASP A 145 -27.02 -5.14 -14.91
C ASP A 145 -27.84 -4.87 -13.63
N HIS A 146 -27.44 -5.44 -12.48
CA HIS A 146 -28.21 -5.30 -11.25
C HIS A 146 -28.11 -3.85 -10.72
N PRO A 147 -29.24 -3.15 -10.45
CA PRO A 147 -29.23 -1.74 -10.03
C PRO A 147 -28.41 -1.46 -8.77
N GLU A 148 -28.33 -2.44 -7.88
CA GLU A 148 -27.59 -2.34 -6.61
C GLU A 148 -26.20 -2.99 -6.65
N LEU A 149 -25.65 -3.32 -7.82
CA LEU A 149 -24.39 -4.07 -7.97
C LEU A 149 -23.27 -3.51 -7.08
N TYR A 150 -22.99 -2.21 -7.16
CA TYR A 150 -21.92 -1.58 -6.39
C TYR A 150 -22.19 -1.57 -4.89
N THR A 151 -23.47 -1.49 -4.48
CA THR A 151 -23.85 -1.58 -3.08
C THR A 151 -23.64 -3.00 -2.56
N LYS A 152 -24.03 -4.02 -3.33
CA LYS A 152 -23.77 -5.43 -3.02
C LYS A 152 -22.29 -5.76 -3.03
N ALA A 153 -21.51 -5.22 -3.97
CA ALA A 153 -20.05 -5.37 -4.01
C ALA A 153 -19.39 -4.82 -2.74
N ARG A 154 -19.77 -3.61 -2.29
CA ARG A 154 -19.27 -3.03 -1.04
C ARG A 154 -19.66 -3.86 0.19
N GLN A 155 -20.88 -4.39 0.22
CA GLN A 155 -21.34 -5.25 1.32
C GLN A 155 -20.54 -6.57 1.36
N ALA A 156 -20.37 -7.22 0.21
CA ALA A 156 -19.58 -8.44 0.07
C ALA A 156 -18.12 -8.21 0.46
N TYR A 157 -17.51 -7.10 0.03
CA TYR A 157 -16.16 -6.72 0.41
C TYR A 157 -16.01 -6.53 1.93
N ARG A 158 -16.95 -5.82 2.57
CA ARG A 158 -16.95 -5.62 4.02
C ARG A 158 -17.06 -6.95 4.77
N LEU A 159 -17.96 -7.83 4.33
CA LEU A 159 -18.13 -9.17 4.92
C LEU A 159 -16.84 -10.01 4.76
N ALA A 160 -16.23 -9.99 3.57
CA ALA A 160 -14.98 -10.70 3.31
C ALA A 160 -13.84 -10.19 4.22
N ARG A 161 -13.76 -8.87 4.43
CA ARG A 161 -12.77 -8.27 5.34
C ARG A 161 -12.99 -8.69 6.79
N GLU A 162 -14.23 -8.67 7.27
CA GLU A 162 -14.57 -9.12 8.63
C GLU A 162 -14.24 -10.60 8.83
N LYS A 163 -14.62 -11.46 7.88
CA LYS A 163 -14.33 -12.90 7.94
C LYS A 163 -12.83 -13.19 7.92
N ARG A 164 -12.07 -12.43 7.15
CA ARG A 164 -10.61 -12.55 7.12
C ARG A 164 -9.97 -12.16 8.44
N GLU A 165 -10.47 -11.11 9.10
CA GLU A 165 -9.97 -10.72 10.41
C GLU A 165 -10.27 -11.78 11.47
N GLN A 166 -11.49 -12.34 11.47
CA GLN A 166 -11.85 -13.49 12.33
C GLN A 166 -10.92 -14.69 12.09
N LEU A 167 -10.59 -14.97 10.83
CA LEU A 167 -9.67 -16.05 10.48
C LEU A 167 -8.24 -15.76 10.97
N ARG A 168 -7.77 -14.50 10.85
CA ARG A 168 -6.47 -14.07 11.37
C ARG A 168 -6.37 -14.26 12.87
N GLU A 169 -7.35 -13.77 13.63
CA GLU A 169 -7.41 -13.92 15.09
C GLU A 169 -7.43 -15.39 15.51
N THR A 170 -8.23 -16.21 14.82
CA THR A 170 -8.29 -17.65 15.08
C THR A 170 -6.94 -18.32 14.80
N GLN A 171 -6.28 -17.96 13.70
CA GLN A 171 -4.97 -18.50 13.34
C GLN A 171 -3.86 -18.06 14.31
N GLU A 172 -3.92 -16.84 14.82
CA GLU A 172 -3.03 -16.33 15.88
C GLU A 172 -3.22 -17.13 17.17
N ALA A 173 -4.46 -17.31 17.62
CA ALA A 173 -4.76 -18.11 18.80
C ALA A 173 -4.29 -19.58 18.66
N MET A 174 -4.52 -20.19 17.48
CA MET A 174 -4.00 -21.54 17.20
C MET A 174 -2.47 -21.59 17.22
N THR A 175 -1.80 -20.54 16.74
CA THR A 175 -0.34 -20.45 16.76
C THR A 175 0.19 -20.34 18.18
N GLU A 176 -0.43 -19.51 19.03
CA GLU A 176 -0.06 -19.37 20.43
C GLU A 176 -0.23 -20.68 21.21
N LEU A 177 -1.36 -21.37 21.00
CA LEU A 177 -1.62 -22.68 21.62
C LEU A 177 -0.59 -23.74 21.18
N SER A 178 -0.15 -23.67 19.92
CA SER A 178 0.82 -24.63 19.35
C SER A 178 2.29 -24.25 19.59
N GLU A 179 2.57 -23.05 20.13
CA GLU A 179 3.94 -22.57 20.34
C GLU A 179 4.76 -23.48 21.28
N PRO A 180 4.24 -23.92 22.44
CA PRO A 180 4.98 -24.80 23.35
C PRO A 180 5.34 -26.13 22.70
N LEU A 181 4.38 -26.74 21.99
CA LEU A 181 4.60 -27.99 21.25
C LEU A 181 5.66 -27.82 20.16
N THR A 182 5.55 -26.75 19.37
CA THR A 182 6.51 -26.44 18.29
C THR A 182 7.92 -26.21 18.84
N ARG A 183 8.03 -25.51 19.97
CA ARG A 183 9.30 -25.28 20.66
C ARG A 183 9.91 -26.59 21.12
N LEU A 184 9.11 -27.45 21.75
CA LEU A 184 9.57 -28.74 22.26
C LEU A 184 10.00 -29.68 21.12
N GLN A 185 9.24 -29.75 20.03
CA GLN A 185 9.61 -30.51 18.83
C GLN A 185 10.92 -30.02 18.20
N ARG A 186 11.16 -28.71 18.20
CA ARG A 186 12.43 -28.12 17.75
C ARG A 186 13.58 -28.53 18.66
N GLU A 187 13.41 -28.48 19.98
CA GLU A 187 14.44 -28.88 20.94
C GLU A 187 14.78 -30.36 20.84
N ILE A 188 13.77 -31.23 20.70
CA ILE A 188 13.94 -32.67 20.41
C ILE A 188 14.79 -32.83 19.14
N SER A 189 14.43 -32.15 18.05
CA SER A 189 15.15 -32.24 16.77
C SER A 189 16.61 -31.78 16.88
N LEU A 190 16.88 -30.73 17.67
CA LEU A 190 18.24 -30.24 17.90
C LEU A 190 19.07 -31.23 18.72
N LEU A 191 18.48 -31.83 19.76
CA LEU A 191 19.14 -32.79 20.63
C LEU A 191 19.45 -34.11 19.91
N GLU A 192 18.55 -34.59 19.03
CA GLU A 192 18.78 -35.77 18.19
C GLU A 192 20.00 -35.63 17.26
N ILE A 193 20.25 -34.41 16.77
CA ILE A 193 21.37 -34.12 15.88
C ILE A 193 22.67 -33.88 16.68
N SER A 194 22.56 -33.47 17.95
CA SER A 194 23.72 -33.14 18.77
C SER A 194 24.49 -34.39 19.23
N PRO A 195 25.81 -34.26 19.52
CA PRO A 195 26.59 -35.34 20.13
C PRO A 195 26.08 -35.74 21.52
N GLU A 196 25.44 -34.81 22.24
CA GLU A 196 24.92 -35.00 23.60
C GLU A 196 23.69 -35.93 23.58
N GLY A 197 22.87 -35.88 22.53
CA GLY A 197 21.73 -36.79 22.34
C GLY A 197 22.12 -38.25 22.11
N ARG A 198 23.42 -38.56 21.91
CA ARG A 198 23.93 -39.94 21.79
C ARG A 198 24.40 -40.53 23.12
N THR A 199 24.39 -39.73 24.19
CA THR A 199 24.70 -40.20 25.54
C THR A 199 23.47 -40.82 26.19
N ASP A 200 23.66 -41.69 27.19
CA ASP A 200 22.54 -42.29 27.92
C ASP A 200 21.65 -41.23 28.61
N GLU A 201 22.25 -40.13 29.10
CA GLU A 201 21.51 -38.99 29.67
C GLU A 201 20.68 -38.27 28.60
N GLY A 202 21.26 -38.02 27.41
CA GLY A 202 20.57 -37.39 26.28
C GLY A 202 19.40 -38.22 25.76
N LEU A 203 19.53 -39.56 25.75
CA LEU A 203 18.44 -40.46 25.38
C LEU A 203 17.27 -40.43 26.38
N GLN A 204 17.57 -40.38 27.69
CA GLN A 204 16.54 -40.22 28.72
C GLN A 204 15.81 -38.87 28.60
N GLN A 205 16.56 -37.80 28.37
CA GLN A 205 16.00 -36.47 28.17
C GLN A 205 15.10 -36.42 26.92
N LEU A 206 15.48 -37.08 25.82
CA LEU A 206 14.64 -37.22 24.63
C LEU A 206 13.32 -37.96 24.90
N GLU A 207 13.34 -39.04 25.70
CA GLU A 207 12.13 -39.77 26.05
C GLU A 207 11.16 -38.91 26.89
N GLU A 208 11.69 -38.14 27.85
CA GLU A 208 10.88 -37.21 28.66
C GLU A 208 10.27 -36.09 27.81
N MET A 209 11.07 -35.49 26.92
CA MET A 209 10.58 -34.44 26.02
C MET A 209 9.53 -34.97 25.05
N ARG A 210 9.68 -36.20 24.52
CA ARG A 210 8.68 -36.84 23.66
C ARG A 210 7.36 -37.08 24.38
N ARG A 211 7.39 -37.61 25.61
CA ARG A 211 6.17 -37.78 26.43
C ARG A 211 5.47 -36.46 26.69
N SER A 212 6.25 -35.41 26.97
CA SER A 212 5.71 -34.07 27.21
C SER A 212 5.09 -33.48 25.93
N ALA A 213 5.67 -33.75 24.76
CA ALA A 213 5.11 -33.36 23.47
C ALA A 213 3.80 -34.09 23.16
N GLU A 214 3.73 -35.40 23.40
CA GLU A 214 2.51 -36.21 23.23
C GLU A 214 1.36 -35.72 24.12
N GLN A 215 1.65 -35.28 25.35
CA GLN A 215 0.66 -34.69 26.25
C GLN A 215 0.12 -33.36 25.71
N LEU A 216 1.00 -32.46 25.28
CA LEU A 216 0.61 -31.18 24.68
C LEU A 216 -0.18 -31.38 23.39
N GLU A 217 0.17 -32.38 22.57
CA GLU A 217 -0.57 -32.70 21.35
C GLU A 217 -2.00 -33.18 21.66
N GLN A 218 -2.20 -33.96 22.73
CA GLN A 218 -3.54 -34.37 23.20
C GLN A 218 -4.36 -33.22 23.78
N GLU A 219 -3.72 -32.20 24.37
CA GLU A 219 -4.41 -31.02 24.91
C GLU A 219 -4.85 -30.04 23.81
N ILE A 220 -4.14 -30.01 22.67
CA ILE A 220 -4.41 -29.11 21.54
C ILE A 220 -5.45 -29.71 20.55
N ALA A 221 -5.54 -31.05 20.46
CA ALA A 221 -6.43 -31.79 19.56
C ALA A 221 -7.91 -31.80 20.00
#